data_AF-A0A162NSD0-F1
#
_entry.id   AF-A0A162NSD0-F1
#
_cell.length_a   1.000
_cell.length_b   1.000
_cell.length_c   1.000
_cell.angle_alpha   90.00
_cell.angle_beta   90.00
_cell.angle_gamma   90.00
#
_symmetry.space_group_name_H-M   'P 1'
#
loop_
_entity.id
_entity.type
_entity.pdbx_description
1 polymer ?
#
loop_
_entity_poly.entity_id
_entity_poly.type
_entity_poly.pdbx_seq_one_letter_code
_entity_poly.pdbx_strand_id
1 'polypeptide(L)'
;MRDIMDQLTDAQYTQSCATLSGATIGQHTRHIIEMYQCLLTGVSQNMVNYEARQRDIRIECDKEFAASLLAVVETEIHQSNRPLKLYAGFDTETHEQVQLDTNFYREIAYNLEHTIHHMALIKVGLLEISGIRIPEGFGVASSTLKYQRSCAQ
;
A
#
# COMPACT_ATOMS: atom_id res chain seq x y z
N MET A 1 -9.42 0.39 4.33
CA MET A 1 -8.86 -0.85 3.73
C MET A 1 -9.39 -2.07 4.48
N ARG A 2 -9.21 -2.16 5.80
CA ARG A 2 -9.80 -3.26 6.60
C ARG A 2 -11.30 -3.45 6.38
N ASP A 3 -12.10 -2.38 6.44
CA ASP A 3 -13.56 -2.46 6.18
C ASP A 3 -13.93 -3.03 4.80
N ILE A 4 -13.04 -2.90 3.81
CA ILE A 4 -13.21 -3.54 2.49
C ILE A 4 -12.84 -5.01 2.56
N MET A 5 -11.72 -5.35 3.21
CA MET A 5 -11.28 -6.74 3.40
C MET A 5 -12.29 -7.55 4.21
N ASP A 6 -12.92 -6.97 5.22
CA ASP A 6 -13.93 -7.66 6.05
C ASP A 6 -15.16 -8.08 5.24
N GLN A 7 -15.48 -7.35 4.17
CA GLN A 7 -16.59 -7.69 3.27
C GLN A 7 -16.24 -8.75 2.22
N LEU A 8 -14.96 -9.03 2.00
CA LEU A 8 -14.52 -10.01 1.02
C LEU A 8 -14.53 -11.43 1.59
N THR A 9 -14.90 -12.38 0.76
CA THR A 9 -14.56 -13.79 1.00
C THR A 9 -13.08 -14.04 0.67
N ASP A 10 -12.49 -15.09 1.25
CA ASP A 10 -11.10 -15.46 0.95
C ASP A 10 -10.91 -15.76 -0.55
N ALA A 11 -11.90 -16.39 -1.18
CA ALA A 11 -11.90 -16.66 -2.60
C ALA A 11 -11.80 -15.37 -3.44
N GLN A 12 -12.56 -14.33 -3.08
CA GLN A 12 -12.51 -13.03 -3.78
C GLN A 12 -11.19 -12.29 -3.52
N TYR A 13 -10.60 -12.44 -2.34
CA TYR A 13 -9.31 -11.83 -2.00
C TYR A 13 -8.17 -12.39 -2.87
N THR A 14 -8.19 -13.70 -3.14
CA THR A 14 -7.17 -14.41 -3.92
C THR A 14 -7.52 -14.60 -5.39
N GLN A 15 -8.71 -14.17 -5.83
CA GLN A 15 -9.14 -14.31 -7.21
C GLN A 15 -8.33 -13.40 -8.14
N SER A 16 -7.82 -13.97 -9.23
CA SER A 16 -7.18 -13.22 -10.31
C SER A 16 -8.22 -12.37 -11.04
N CYS A 17 -7.85 -11.12 -11.34
CA CYS A 17 -8.74 -10.13 -11.92
C CYS A 17 -8.19 -9.62 -13.25
N ALA A 18 -9.00 -9.67 -14.31
CA ALA A 18 -8.55 -9.33 -15.65
C ALA A 18 -8.22 -7.84 -15.77
N THR A 19 -9.03 -6.97 -15.14
CA THR A 19 -8.76 -5.52 -15.09
C THR A 19 -7.52 -5.16 -14.27
N LEU A 20 -6.99 -6.10 -13.48
CA LEU A 20 -5.72 -5.96 -12.75
C LEU A 20 -4.56 -6.67 -13.45
N SER A 21 -4.66 -6.91 -14.75
CA SER A 21 -3.64 -7.65 -15.53
C SER A 21 -3.34 -9.03 -14.96
N GLY A 22 -4.36 -9.70 -14.41
CA GLY A 22 -4.25 -11.00 -13.77
C GLY A 22 -3.82 -10.96 -12.30
N ALA A 23 -3.55 -9.79 -11.73
CA ALA A 23 -3.24 -9.67 -10.31
C ALA A 23 -4.47 -9.87 -9.42
N THR A 24 -4.24 -10.11 -8.13
CA THR A 24 -5.29 -10.28 -7.11
C THR A 24 -5.39 -9.07 -6.19
N ILE A 25 -6.50 -8.96 -5.46
CA ILE A 25 -6.62 -7.97 -4.37
C ILE A 25 -5.55 -8.22 -3.30
N GLY A 26 -5.28 -9.48 -2.99
CA GLY A 26 -4.23 -9.87 -2.07
C GLY A 26 -2.82 -9.44 -2.49
N GLN A 27 -2.49 -9.51 -3.78
CA GLN A 27 -1.19 -9.06 -4.29
C GLN A 27 -0.96 -7.57 -4.11
N HIS A 28 -1.98 -6.74 -4.39
CA HIS A 28 -1.91 -5.31 -4.12
C HIS A 28 -1.86 -5.00 -2.63
N THR A 29 -2.63 -5.72 -1.82
CA THR A 29 -2.65 -5.58 -0.35
C THR A 29 -1.28 -5.90 0.25
N ARG A 30 -0.66 -7.01 -0.18
CA ARG A 30 0.71 -7.37 0.19
C ARG A 30 1.70 -6.29 -0.18
N HIS A 31 1.61 -5.77 -1.40
CA HIS A 31 2.53 -4.73 -1.83
C HIS A 31 2.45 -3.49 -0.93
N ILE A 32 1.25 -3.04 -0.55
CA ILE A 32 1.07 -1.94 0.40
C ILE A 32 1.75 -2.28 1.74
N ILE A 33 1.43 -3.44 2.33
CA ILE A 33 1.93 -3.83 3.66
C ILE A 33 3.47 -3.90 3.67
N GLU A 34 4.06 -4.53 2.65
CA GLU A 34 5.52 -4.69 2.55
C GLU A 34 6.25 -3.35 2.42
N MET A 35 5.66 -2.35 1.78
CA MET A 35 6.25 -1.01 1.69
C MET A 35 6.31 -0.34 3.06
N TYR A 36 5.26 -0.45 3.87
CA TYR A 36 5.30 0.03 5.25
C TYR A 36 6.27 -0.79 6.12
N GLN A 37 6.30 -2.11 5.96
CA GLN A 37 7.28 -2.94 6.67
C GLN A 37 8.71 -2.51 6.37
N CYS A 38 9.08 -2.29 5.09
CA CYS A 38 10.39 -1.77 4.70
C CYS A 38 10.74 -0.45 5.40
N LEU A 39 9.79 0.49 5.44
CA LEU A 39 9.98 1.76 6.14
C LEU A 39 10.19 1.53 7.64
N LEU A 40 9.30 0.80 8.29
CA LEU A 40 9.30 0.60 9.75
C LEU A 40 10.56 -0.17 10.21
N THR A 41 10.99 -1.19 9.48
CA THR A 41 12.25 -1.89 9.77
C THR A 41 13.46 -0.99 9.52
N GLY A 42 13.40 -0.21 8.42
CA GLY A 42 14.47 0.66 7.97
C GLY A 42 14.78 1.83 8.91
N VAL A 43 13.78 2.29 9.66
CA VAL A 43 13.93 3.34 10.68
C VAL A 43 15.01 2.98 11.72
N SER A 44 15.13 1.70 12.11
CA SER A 44 16.15 1.25 13.07
C SER A 44 17.59 1.34 12.51
N GLN A 45 17.72 1.35 11.18
CA GLN A 45 18.99 1.36 10.45
C GLN A 45 19.29 2.73 9.81
N ASN A 46 18.43 3.73 10.01
CA ASN A 46 18.45 5.03 9.31
C ASN A 46 18.45 4.91 7.78
N MET A 47 17.89 3.82 7.25
CA MET A 47 17.96 3.47 5.83
C MET A 47 16.64 2.87 5.37
N VAL A 48 16.16 3.24 4.19
CA VAL A 48 14.98 2.64 3.56
C VAL A 48 15.38 2.11 2.19
N ASN A 49 14.99 0.87 1.88
CA ASN A 49 15.14 0.26 0.57
C ASN A 49 13.88 -0.58 0.28
N TYR A 50 13.01 -0.06 -0.60
CA TYR A 50 11.74 -0.72 -0.95
C TYR A 50 11.92 -1.92 -1.90
N GLU A 51 13.04 -2.01 -2.60
CA GLU A 51 13.34 -3.13 -3.51
C GLU A 51 13.69 -4.40 -2.73
N ALA A 52 14.31 -4.22 -1.56
CA ALA A 52 14.72 -5.28 -0.64
C ALA A 52 13.56 -5.87 0.20
N ARG A 53 12.30 -5.58 -0.16
CA ARG A 53 11.12 -6.14 0.52
C ARG A 53 11.08 -7.67 0.49
N GLN A 54 10.68 -8.28 1.61
CA GLN A 54 10.78 -9.74 1.86
C GLN A 54 9.82 -10.61 1.02
N ARG A 55 8.80 -10.03 0.37
CA ARG A 55 7.85 -10.76 -0.49
C ARG A 55 7.16 -11.94 0.22
N ASP A 56 6.41 -11.67 1.30
CA ASP A 56 5.71 -12.72 2.05
C ASP A 56 4.37 -13.08 1.41
N ILE A 57 4.35 -14.23 0.73
CA ILE A 57 3.19 -14.72 -0.01
C ILE A 57 1.96 -14.96 0.89
N ARG A 58 2.15 -15.18 2.20
CA ARG A 58 1.03 -15.36 3.12
C ARG A 58 0.14 -14.12 3.13
N ILE A 59 0.71 -12.94 2.97
CA ILE A 59 -0.05 -11.68 2.96
C ILE A 59 -1.01 -11.63 1.77
N GLU A 60 -0.65 -12.19 0.62
CA GLU A 60 -1.53 -12.19 -0.56
C GLU A 60 -2.54 -13.36 -0.58
N CYS A 61 -2.36 -14.39 0.25
CA CYS A 61 -3.23 -15.57 0.31
C CYS A 61 -4.12 -15.63 1.56
N ASP A 62 -3.71 -15.02 2.66
CA ASP A 62 -4.40 -15.04 3.95
C ASP A 62 -4.87 -13.63 4.31
N LYS A 63 -6.18 -13.41 4.13
CA LYS A 63 -6.85 -12.13 4.32
C LYS A 63 -6.79 -11.65 5.77
N GLU A 64 -6.98 -12.56 6.73
CA GLU A 64 -6.95 -12.23 8.16
C GLU A 64 -5.53 -11.91 8.62
N PHE A 65 -4.54 -12.66 8.12
CA PHE A 65 -3.14 -12.34 8.35
C PHE A 65 -2.79 -10.95 7.80
N ALA A 66 -3.18 -10.63 6.57
CA ALA A 66 -2.98 -9.30 6.00
C ALA A 66 -3.69 -8.19 6.80
N ALA A 67 -4.92 -8.42 7.25
CA ALA A 67 -5.66 -7.47 8.09
C ALA A 67 -4.94 -7.20 9.43
N SER A 68 -4.37 -8.25 10.05
CA SER A 68 -3.58 -8.12 11.28
C SER A 68 -2.33 -7.26 11.06
N LEU A 69 -1.64 -7.43 9.93
CA LEU A 69 -0.46 -6.62 9.60
C LEU A 69 -0.81 -5.17 9.30
N LEU A 70 -1.96 -4.91 8.66
CA LEU A 70 -2.46 -3.53 8.49
C LEU A 70 -2.73 -2.84 9.84
N ALA A 71 -3.23 -3.59 10.83
CA ALA A 71 -3.39 -3.05 12.18
C ALA A 71 -2.05 -2.70 12.84
N VAL A 72 -1.03 -3.55 12.68
CA VAL A 72 0.33 -3.25 13.15
C VAL A 72 0.89 -2.02 12.44
N VAL A 73 0.73 -1.91 11.12
CA VAL A 73 1.18 -0.73 10.38
C VAL A 73 0.53 0.54 10.93
N GLU A 74 -0.78 0.54 11.13
CA GLU A 74 -1.50 1.72 11.66
C GLU A 74 -0.99 2.16 13.04
N THR A 75 -0.60 1.22 13.92
CA THR A 75 -0.03 1.59 15.22
C THR A 75 1.40 2.11 15.11
N GLU A 76 2.20 1.55 14.21
CA GLU A 76 3.64 1.80 14.11
C GLU A 76 4.02 3.01 13.26
N ILE A 77 3.11 3.55 12.43
CA ILE A 77 3.40 4.72 11.58
C ILE A 77 3.49 6.05 12.35
N HIS A 78 3.08 6.08 13.62
CA HIS A 78 3.05 7.28 14.46
C HIS A 78 4.38 7.56 15.19
N GLN A 79 5.49 7.52 14.46
CA GLN A 79 6.83 7.81 15.01
C GLN A 79 7.25 9.27 14.78
N SER A 80 8.23 9.73 15.56
CA SER A 80 8.83 11.05 15.39
C SER A 80 9.61 11.15 14.07
N ASN A 81 9.57 12.33 13.45
CA ASN A 81 10.37 12.58 12.25
C ASN A 81 11.87 12.40 12.55
N ARG A 82 12.60 11.84 11.58
CA ARG A 82 14.06 11.71 11.65
C ARG A 82 14.66 11.61 10.24
N PRO A 83 15.93 12.05 10.05
CA PRO A 83 16.64 11.84 8.79
C PRO A 83 16.82 10.35 8.48
N LEU A 84 16.68 9.99 7.21
CA LEU A 84 16.90 8.64 6.69
C LEU A 84 17.64 8.75 5.34
N LYS A 85 18.24 7.66 4.87
CA LYS A 85 18.73 7.53 3.49
C LYS A 85 17.83 6.55 2.72
N LEU A 86 17.35 6.96 1.55
CA LEU A 86 16.64 6.08 0.62
C LEU A 86 17.65 5.50 -0.38
N TYR A 87 17.62 4.18 -0.54
CA TYR A 87 18.35 3.47 -1.59
C TYR A 87 17.35 3.01 -2.64
N ALA A 88 17.57 3.42 -3.89
CA ALA A 88 16.70 3.09 -5.01
C ALA A 88 17.54 2.79 -6.25
N GLY A 89 17.19 1.71 -6.95
CA GLY A 89 17.62 1.41 -8.31
C GLY A 89 16.55 1.91 -9.29
N PHE A 90 17.00 2.48 -10.41
CA PHE A 90 16.11 2.93 -11.48
C PHE A 90 16.36 2.20 -12.81
N ASP A 91 17.38 1.35 -12.83
CA ASP A 91 17.80 0.60 -14.00
C ASP A 91 17.47 -0.89 -13.79
N THR A 92 16.90 -1.52 -14.81
CA THR A 92 16.55 -2.94 -14.80
C THR A 92 17.71 -3.84 -15.21
N GLU A 93 18.77 -3.29 -15.80
CA GLU A 93 19.93 -4.01 -16.33
C GLU A 93 21.12 -3.99 -15.36
N THR A 94 21.11 -3.08 -14.39
CA THR A 94 22.20 -2.93 -13.41
C THR A 94 21.69 -3.06 -11.97
N HIS A 95 22.61 -3.33 -11.04
CA HIS A 95 22.35 -3.31 -9.60
C HIS A 95 22.80 -1.99 -8.96
N GLU A 96 23.00 -0.94 -9.77
CA GLU A 96 23.40 0.36 -9.25
C GLU A 96 22.24 0.99 -8.49
N GLN A 97 22.51 1.38 -7.25
CA GLN A 97 21.56 2.09 -6.42
C GLN A 97 22.06 3.51 -6.19
N VAL A 98 21.16 4.48 -6.30
CA VAL A 98 21.41 5.83 -5.83
C VAL A 98 21.02 5.95 -4.37
N GLN A 99 21.76 6.78 -3.65
CA GLN A 99 21.45 7.14 -2.28
C GLN A 99 20.87 8.55 -2.24
N LEU A 100 19.67 8.70 -1.68
CA LEU A 100 18.94 9.95 -1.60
C LEU A 100 18.69 10.35 -0.15
N ASP A 101 18.77 11.65 0.13
CA ASP A 101 18.38 12.21 1.42
C ASP A 101 16.86 12.23 1.55
N THR A 102 16.36 11.66 2.65
CA THR A 102 14.93 11.69 2.99
C THR A 102 14.74 11.80 4.50
N ASN A 103 13.50 11.72 4.94
CA ASN A 103 13.14 11.64 6.35
C ASN A 103 11.87 10.81 6.53
N PHE A 104 11.62 10.39 7.77
CA PHE A 104 10.49 9.53 8.09
C PHE A 104 9.14 10.10 7.59
N TYR A 105 8.88 11.40 7.77
CA TYR A 105 7.62 12.00 7.30
C TYR A 105 7.51 12.03 5.77
N ARG A 106 8.62 12.25 5.06
CA ARG A 106 8.65 12.20 3.60
C ARG A 106 8.31 10.80 3.08
N GLU A 107 8.84 9.76 3.74
CA GLU A 107 8.57 8.36 3.39
C GLU A 107 7.15 7.91 3.77
N ILE A 108 6.61 8.39 4.88
CA ILE A 108 5.19 8.20 5.22
C ILE A 108 4.29 8.83 4.14
N ALA A 109 4.60 10.04 3.69
CA ALA A 109 3.83 10.68 2.62
C ALA A 109 3.90 9.87 1.31
N TYR A 110 5.07 9.32 0.97
CA TYR A 110 5.23 8.43 -0.18
C TYR A 110 4.37 7.16 -0.06
N ASN A 111 4.48 6.45 1.07
CA ASN A 111 3.70 5.24 1.29
C ASN A 111 2.20 5.51 1.32
N LEU A 112 1.75 6.66 1.82
CA LEU A 112 0.34 7.06 1.82
C LEU A 112 -0.20 7.26 0.40
N GLU A 113 0.50 8.05 -0.43
CA GLU A 113 0.11 8.26 -1.83
C GLU A 113 0.13 6.95 -2.62
N HIS A 114 1.13 6.09 -2.37
CA HIS A 114 1.22 4.77 -2.98
C HIS A 114 0.08 3.84 -2.54
N THR A 115 -0.31 3.93 -1.27
CA THR A 115 -1.48 3.21 -0.73
C THR A 115 -2.76 3.66 -1.41
N ILE A 116 -2.96 4.97 -1.58
CA ILE A 116 -4.13 5.53 -2.27
C ILE A 116 -4.16 5.06 -3.73
N HIS A 117 -3.02 5.06 -4.42
CA HIS A 117 -2.89 4.52 -5.77
C HIS A 117 -3.31 3.05 -5.85
N HIS A 118 -2.81 2.20 -4.95
CA HIS A 118 -3.19 0.79 -4.93
C HIS A 118 -4.64 0.56 -4.50
N MET A 119 -5.19 1.38 -3.60
CA MET A 119 -6.62 1.36 -3.29
C MET A 119 -7.48 1.71 -4.51
N ALA A 120 -7.02 2.61 -5.39
CA ALA A 120 -7.72 2.91 -6.64
C ALA A 120 -7.71 1.71 -7.61
N LEU A 121 -6.59 0.98 -7.71
CA LEU A 121 -6.53 -0.27 -8.48
C LEU A 121 -7.43 -1.34 -7.87
N ILE A 122 -7.33 -1.57 -6.56
CA ILE A 122 -8.19 -2.49 -5.82
C ILE A 122 -9.66 -2.16 -6.07
N LYS A 123 -10.06 -0.88 -6.06
CA LYS A 123 -11.42 -0.46 -6.39
C LYS A 123 -11.88 -0.95 -7.76
N VAL A 124 -11.03 -0.85 -8.79
CA VAL A 124 -11.35 -1.37 -10.13
C VAL A 124 -11.57 -2.87 -10.08
N GLY A 125 -10.67 -3.62 -9.44
CA GLY A 125 -10.81 -5.07 -9.33
C GLY A 125 -12.03 -5.50 -8.53
N LEU A 126 -12.37 -4.80 -7.45
CA LEU A 126 -13.57 -5.04 -6.65
C LEU A 126 -14.85 -4.90 -7.46
N LEU A 127 -14.91 -3.93 -8.38
CA LEU A 127 -16.07 -3.75 -9.26
C LEU A 127 -16.25 -4.90 -10.26
N GLU A 128 -15.16 -5.62 -10.60
CA GLU A 128 -15.21 -6.80 -11.48
C GLU A 128 -15.61 -8.07 -10.72
N ILE A 129 -14.97 -8.33 -9.58
CA ILE A 129 -15.02 -9.66 -8.93
C ILE A 129 -15.94 -9.72 -7.71
N SER A 130 -16.51 -8.59 -7.28
CA SER A 130 -17.29 -8.52 -6.05
C SER A 130 -18.55 -7.67 -6.19
N GLY A 131 -19.54 -7.93 -5.34
CA GLY A 131 -20.76 -7.12 -5.20
C GLY A 131 -20.77 -6.26 -3.93
N ILE A 132 -19.61 -6.02 -3.32
CA ILE A 132 -19.52 -5.34 -2.01
C ILE A 132 -19.79 -3.84 -2.14
N ARG A 133 -20.14 -3.21 -1.02
CA ARG A 133 -20.30 -1.76 -0.96
C ARG A 133 -18.92 -1.11 -0.82
N ILE A 134 -18.52 -0.35 -1.84
CA ILE A 134 -17.29 0.43 -1.81
C ILE A 134 -17.60 1.86 -1.33
N PRO A 135 -16.95 2.35 -0.25
CA PRO A 135 -17.09 3.75 0.18
C PRO A 135 -16.66 4.72 -0.93
N GLU A 136 -17.37 5.85 -1.05
CA GLU A 136 -17.15 6.84 -2.10
C GLU A 136 -15.68 7.32 -2.21
N GLY A 137 -15.05 7.57 -1.06
CA GLY A 137 -13.66 8.03 -0.97
C GLY A 137 -12.59 6.93 -1.04
N PHE A 138 -12.96 5.66 -1.20
CA PHE A 138 -11.98 4.58 -1.29
C PHE A 138 -11.13 4.71 -2.57
N GLY A 139 -9.81 4.77 -2.41
CA GLY A 139 -8.86 4.99 -3.52
C GLY A 139 -8.85 6.42 -4.06
N VAL A 140 -9.36 7.40 -3.31
CA VAL A 140 -9.38 8.81 -3.73
C VAL A 140 -8.54 9.65 -2.78
N ALA A 141 -7.62 10.45 -3.33
CA ALA A 141 -6.78 11.34 -2.54
C ALA A 141 -7.60 12.38 -1.77
N SER A 142 -7.13 12.75 -0.57
CA SER A 142 -7.85 13.68 0.31
C SER A 142 -8.02 15.09 -0.32
N SER A 143 -7.04 15.54 -1.10
CA SER A 143 -7.10 16.79 -1.86
C SER A 143 -8.24 16.78 -2.88
N THR A 144 -8.41 15.67 -3.60
CA THR A 144 -9.49 15.48 -4.57
C THR A 144 -10.87 15.50 -3.90
N LEU A 145 -11.01 14.81 -2.76
CA LEU A 145 -12.27 14.82 -1.99
C LEU A 145 -12.63 16.23 -1.48
N LYS A 146 -11.62 16.99 -1.02
CA LYS A 146 -11.82 18.39 -0.60
C LYS A 146 -12.27 19.25 -1.78
N TYR A 147 -11.65 19.10 -2.94
CA TYR A 147 -12.02 19.84 -4.16
C TYR A 147 -13.47 19.53 -4.59
N GLN A 148 -13.84 18.24 -4.67
CA GLN A 148 -15.20 17.82 -5.03
C GLN A 148 -16.26 18.40 -4.09
N ARG A 149 -15.99 18.42 -2.78
CA ARG A 149 -16.89 19.03 -1.78
C ARG A 149 -17.01 20.54 -1.94
N SER A 150 -15.94 21.24 -2.35
CA SER A 150 -15.98 22.69 -2.58
C SER A 150 -16.72 23.08 -3.87
N CYS A 151 -16.75 22.19 -4.88
CA CYS A 151 -17.46 22.43 -6.14
C CYS A 151 -18.94 22.01 -6.11
N ALA A 152 -19.38 21.29 -5.07
CA ALA A 152 -20.77 20.88 -4.88
C ALA A 152 -21.63 21.90 -4.10
N GLN A 153 -21.09 23.10 -3.84
CA GLN A 153 -21.80 24.24 -3.22
C GLN A 153 -22.35 25.21 -4.27
#